data_AF-A0A6M1T586-F1
#
_entry.id   AF-A0A6M1T586-F1
#
_cell.length_a   1.000
_cell.length_b   1.000
_cell.length_c   1.000
_cell.angle_alpha   90.00
_cell.angle_beta   90.00
_cell.angle_gamma   90.00
#
_symmetry.space_group_name_H-M   'P 1'
#
loop_
_entity.id
_entity.type
_entity.pdbx_description
1 polymer ?
#
loop_
_entity_poly.entity_id
_entity_poly.type
_entity_poly.pdbx_seq_one_letter_code
_entity_poly.pdbx_strand_id
1 'polypeptide(L)'
;MESFISNSPVTFFVVAITVAVSLVALYLFPPLTEWGYLRPYRTVRNKSWYELLTSGFLHANIGHLFVNMFTLYFFGAVMEQVLGGRYFLGLYLSGLIVAGIPSLIKFKDDPNYATLGASGAVGSVLFAFILLFPMEGIMLMLIPIPIPAFILGILYLMYSMYASKQERGKINHEAHVAGALWGMLYLVLFVPNTVDHILTVFGLI
;
A
#
# COMPACT_ATOMS: atom_id res chain seq x y z
N MET A 1 12.75 -7.76 -20.30
CA MET A 1 13.05 -6.92 -19.12
C MET A 1 12.95 -5.44 -19.47
N GLU A 2 13.65 -4.96 -20.50
CA GLU A 2 13.57 -3.54 -20.93
C GLU A 2 12.14 -3.09 -21.26
N SER A 3 11.35 -3.91 -21.96
CA SER A 3 9.94 -3.62 -22.27
C SER A 3 9.05 -3.52 -21.03
N PHE A 4 9.31 -4.33 -20.00
CA PHE A 4 8.51 -4.31 -18.76
C PHE A 4 8.76 -3.04 -17.96
N ILE A 5 10.02 -2.58 -17.92
CA ILE A 5 10.41 -1.35 -17.26
C ILE A 5 9.88 -0.13 -18.02
N SER A 6 10.06 -0.10 -19.34
CA SER A 6 9.56 1.02 -20.16
C SER A 6 8.03 1.17 -20.11
N ASN A 7 7.30 0.07 -19.87
CA ASN A 7 5.85 0.08 -19.83
C ASN A 7 5.26 0.44 -18.45
N SER A 8 6.09 0.50 -17.39
CA SER A 8 5.63 0.83 -16.03
C SER A 8 6.49 1.89 -15.31
N PRO A 9 6.82 3.02 -15.96
CA PRO A 9 7.81 3.98 -15.46
C PRO A 9 7.45 4.56 -14.09
N VAL A 10 6.17 4.75 -13.78
CA VAL A 10 5.73 5.33 -12.50
C VAL A 10 6.00 4.35 -11.35
N THR A 11 5.71 3.07 -11.52
CA THR A 11 5.98 2.03 -10.54
C THR A 11 7.46 1.97 -10.22
N PHE A 12 8.30 1.92 -11.25
CA PHE A 12 9.75 1.86 -11.09
C PHE A 12 10.30 3.12 -10.43
N PHE A 13 9.77 4.30 -10.78
CA PHE A 13 10.14 5.54 -10.12
C PHE A 13 9.78 5.51 -8.63
N VAL A 14 8.55 5.13 -8.28
CA VAL A 14 8.08 5.04 -6.88
C VAL A 14 8.90 4.03 -6.08
N VAL A 15 9.21 2.86 -6.66
CA VAL A 15 10.08 1.87 -6.03
C VAL A 15 11.48 2.44 -5.80
N ALA A 16 12.10 3.03 -6.83
CA ALA A 16 13.46 3.57 -6.75
C ALA A 16 13.57 4.68 -5.71
N ILE A 17 12.65 5.65 -5.71
CA ILE A 17 12.69 6.75 -4.73
C ILE A 17 12.42 6.26 -3.31
N THR A 18 11.51 5.30 -3.13
CA THR A 18 11.22 4.71 -1.81
C THR A 18 12.42 3.96 -1.26
N VAL A 19 13.08 3.15 -2.09
CA VAL A 19 14.32 2.47 -1.72
C VAL A 19 15.39 3.49 -1.35
N ALA A 20 15.63 4.50 -2.19
CA ALA A 20 16.65 5.50 -1.93
C ALA A 20 16.41 6.25 -0.61
N VAL A 21 15.20 6.78 -0.40
CA VAL A 21 14.83 7.51 0.83
C VAL A 21 14.94 6.61 2.06
N SER A 22 14.45 5.37 1.98
CA SER A 22 14.54 4.43 3.10
C SER A 22 15.97 4.03 3.43
N LEU A 23 16.85 3.82 2.43
CA LEU A 23 18.25 3.50 2.68
C LEU A 23 19.02 4.68 3.26
N VAL A 24 18.75 5.90 2.79
CA VAL A 24 19.28 7.13 3.40
C VAL A 24 18.84 7.21 4.86
N ALA A 25 17.55 7.05 5.14
CA ALA A 25 17.02 7.09 6.49
C ALA A 25 17.54 5.97 7.41
N LEU A 26 17.87 4.79 6.87
CA LEU A 26 18.36 3.67 7.69
C LEU A 26 19.87 3.76 7.99
N TYR A 27 20.68 4.22 7.02
CA TYR A 27 22.13 4.05 7.11
C TYR A 27 22.95 5.33 7.00
N LEU A 28 22.46 6.35 6.29
CA LEU A 28 23.24 7.57 6.02
C LEU A 28 22.84 8.73 6.92
N PHE A 29 21.53 8.90 7.15
CA PHE A 29 20.99 9.99 7.95
C PHE A 29 19.74 9.53 8.75
N PRO A 30 19.93 8.76 9.84
CA PRO A 30 18.84 8.31 10.73
C PRO A 30 17.83 9.38 11.19
N PRO A 31 18.25 10.64 11.47
CA PRO A 31 17.30 11.70 11.82
C PRO A 31 16.23 11.99 10.76
N LEU A 32 16.43 11.59 9.49
CA LEU A 32 15.42 11.71 8.43
C LEU A 32 14.09 11.04 8.81
N THR A 33 14.16 9.93 9.56
CA THR A 33 12.96 9.20 10.00
C THR A 33 12.07 10.08 10.86
N GLU A 34 12.64 10.88 11.76
CA GLU A 34 11.89 11.76 12.66
C GLU A 34 11.17 12.91 11.93
N TRP A 35 11.70 13.29 10.76
CA TRP A 35 11.10 14.34 9.93
C TRP A 35 9.94 13.81 9.10
N GLY A 36 10.00 12.56 8.66
CA GLY A 36 9.07 12.03 7.67
C GLY A 36 8.07 10.98 8.16
N TYR A 37 8.23 10.36 9.34
CA TYR A 37 7.25 9.39 9.83
C TYR A 37 5.86 10.03 10.06
N LEU A 38 4.84 9.22 10.24
CA LEU A 38 3.52 9.71 10.64
C LEU A 38 3.45 9.76 12.17
N ARG A 39 3.37 10.97 12.73
CA ARG A 39 3.08 11.20 14.15
C ARG A 39 1.71 11.87 14.29
N PRO A 40 0.63 11.10 14.45
CA PRO A 40 -0.74 11.62 14.55
C PRO A 40 -0.90 12.84 15.46
N TYR A 41 -0.26 12.83 16.64
CA TYR A 41 -0.25 13.97 17.55
C TYR A 41 0.25 15.27 16.89
N ARG A 42 1.41 15.23 16.23
CA ARG A 42 2.01 16.38 15.53
C ARG A 42 1.27 16.69 14.23
N THR A 43 0.87 15.67 13.46
CA THR A 43 0.14 15.83 12.20
C THR A 43 -1.12 16.66 12.41
N VAL A 44 -1.91 16.32 13.43
CA VAL A 44 -3.19 17.00 13.71
C VAL A 44 -2.99 18.36 14.38
N ARG A 45 -2.12 18.46 15.40
CA ARG A 45 -1.98 19.67 16.22
C ARG A 45 -1.08 20.72 15.58
N ASN A 46 0.00 20.29 14.94
CA ASN A 46 1.00 21.16 14.33
C ASN A 46 0.87 21.24 12.80
N LYS A 47 -0.17 20.61 12.24
CA LYS A 47 -0.52 20.66 10.81
C LYS A 47 0.56 20.09 9.88
N SER A 48 1.36 19.13 10.35
CA SER A 48 2.36 18.43 9.52
C SER A 48 1.75 17.36 8.61
N TRP A 49 0.67 17.70 7.88
CA TRP A 49 -0.10 16.78 7.03
C TRP A 49 0.71 16.08 5.93
N TYR A 50 1.86 16.64 5.55
CA TYR A 50 2.80 16.02 4.62
C TYR A 50 3.28 14.64 5.11
N GLU A 51 3.24 14.39 6.43
CA GLU A 51 3.62 13.12 7.05
C GLU A 51 2.82 11.94 6.53
N LEU A 52 1.56 12.14 6.13
CA LEU A 52 0.73 11.09 5.52
C LEU A 52 1.35 10.52 4.24
N LEU A 53 2.08 11.36 3.49
CA LEU A 53 2.78 10.93 2.28
C LEU A 53 4.21 10.51 2.59
N THR A 54 4.95 11.33 3.33
CA THR A 54 6.38 11.08 3.57
C THR A 54 6.62 9.80 4.36
N SER A 55 5.68 9.42 5.25
CA SER A 55 5.81 8.18 6.03
C SER A 55 5.82 6.94 5.15
N GLY A 56 5.22 7.00 3.96
CA GLY A 56 5.22 5.93 2.97
C GLY A 56 6.61 5.61 2.40
N PHE A 57 7.52 6.59 2.38
CA PHE A 57 8.86 6.45 1.81
C PHE A 57 9.91 5.98 2.82
N LEU A 58 9.51 5.75 4.08
CA LEU A 58 10.37 5.35 5.19
C LEU A 58 10.03 3.92 5.64
N HIS A 59 11.03 3.13 6.00
CA HIS A 59 10.85 1.74 6.45
C HIS A 59 11.70 1.45 7.69
N ALA A 60 11.16 0.65 8.61
CA ALA A 60 11.79 0.36 9.91
C ALA A 60 13.02 -0.55 9.80
N ASN A 61 13.15 -1.31 8.71
CA ASN A 61 14.26 -2.21 8.41
C ASN A 61 14.19 -2.69 6.96
N ILE A 62 15.24 -3.39 6.52
CA ILE A 62 15.37 -3.92 5.17
C ILE A 62 14.32 -4.98 4.83
N GLY A 63 13.94 -5.84 5.77
CA GLY A 63 12.89 -6.83 5.52
C GLY A 63 11.54 -6.17 5.21
N HIS A 64 11.18 -5.14 5.98
CA HIS A 64 9.95 -4.37 5.76
C HIS A 64 10.00 -3.61 4.43
N LEU A 65 11.13 -2.98 4.09
CA LEU A 65 11.32 -2.35 2.78
C LEU A 65 11.21 -3.36 1.63
N PHE A 66 11.90 -4.50 1.76
CA PHE A 66 11.95 -5.52 0.73
C PHE A 66 10.57 -6.08 0.42
N VAL A 67 9.78 -6.48 1.43
CA VAL A 67 8.43 -7.02 1.19
C VAL A 67 7.55 -5.99 0.48
N ASN A 68 7.55 -4.73 0.93
CA ASN A 68 6.75 -3.68 0.27
C ASN A 68 7.17 -3.45 -1.18
N MET A 69 8.47 -3.31 -1.44
CA MET A 69 8.97 -2.99 -2.77
C MET A 69 8.88 -4.20 -3.71
N PHE A 70 9.04 -5.41 -3.20
CA PHE A 70 8.82 -6.64 -3.94
C PHE A 70 7.36 -6.75 -4.39
N THR A 71 6.41 -6.57 -3.46
CA THR A 71 4.98 -6.56 -3.81
C THR A 71 4.64 -5.44 -4.79
N LEU A 72 5.13 -4.22 -4.54
CA LEU A 72 4.87 -3.08 -5.43
C LEU A 72 5.48 -3.26 -6.83
N TYR A 73 6.66 -3.87 -6.93
CA TYR A 73 7.30 -4.16 -8.22
C TYR A 73 6.40 -5.01 -9.12
N PHE A 74 5.85 -6.11 -8.60
CA PHE A 74 5.04 -7.03 -9.40
C PHE A 74 3.63 -6.49 -9.63
N PHE A 75 2.91 -6.17 -8.56
CA PHE A 75 1.52 -5.74 -8.68
C PHE A 75 1.41 -4.31 -9.19
N GLY A 76 2.31 -3.43 -8.80
CA GLY A 76 2.31 -2.04 -9.29
C GLY A 76 2.53 -1.98 -10.80
N ALA A 77 3.47 -2.75 -11.35
CA ALA A 77 3.73 -2.75 -12.77
C ALA A 77 2.54 -3.28 -13.59
N VAL A 78 1.88 -4.35 -13.11
CA VAL A 78 0.64 -4.85 -13.74
C VAL A 78 -0.46 -3.79 -13.67
N MET A 79 -0.68 -3.21 -12.50
CA MET A 79 -1.73 -2.20 -12.32
C MET A 79 -1.46 -0.92 -13.09
N GLU A 80 -0.21 -0.49 -13.24
CA GLU A 80 0.15 0.64 -14.09
C GLU A 80 -0.12 0.37 -15.57
N GLN A 81 0.17 -0.83 -16.05
CA GLN A 81 -0.12 -1.20 -17.43
C GLN A 81 -1.62 -1.30 -17.71
N VAL A 82 -2.39 -1.79 -16.72
CA VAL A 82 -3.85 -1.94 -16.82
C VAL A 82 -4.56 -0.58 -16.69
N LEU A 83 -4.17 0.24 -15.72
CA LEU A 83 -4.84 1.51 -15.41
C LEU A 83 -4.24 2.70 -16.18
N GLY A 84 -3.00 2.60 -16.62
CA GLY A 84 -2.19 3.75 -17.02
C GLY A 84 -1.60 4.51 -15.83
N GLY A 85 -0.46 5.17 -16.05
CA GLY A 85 0.33 5.82 -15.01
C GLY A 85 -0.42 6.84 -14.14
N ARG A 86 -1.38 7.61 -14.73
CA ARG A 86 -2.15 8.61 -13.98
C ARG A 86 -3.03 7.98 -12.88
N TYR A 87 -3.74 6.92 -13.21
CA TYR A 87 -4.68 6.28 -12.29
C TYR A 87 -3.94 5.42 -11.29
N PHE A 88 -2.84 4.79 -11.71
CA PHE A 88 -1.93 4.10 -10.79
C PHE A 88 -1.29 5.04 -9.77
N LEU A 89 -0.77 6.20 -10.20
CA LEU A 89 -0.18 7.17 -9.29
C LEU A 89 -1.23 7.70 -8.29
N GLY A 90 -2.44 8.00 -8.78
CA GLY A 90 -3.55 8.40 -7.92
C GLY A 90 -3.91 7.33 -6.89
N LEU A 91 -4.00 6.05 -7.31
CA LEU A 91 -4.26 4.91 -6.43
C LEU A 91 -3.19 4.81 -5.33
N TYR A 92 -1.92 4.88 -5.69
CA TYR A 92 -0.81 4.75 -4.75
C TYR A 92 -0.76 5.91 -3.74
N LEU A 93 -0.79 7.16 -4.22
CA LEU A 93 -0.68 8.33 -3.33
C LEU A 93 -1.90 8.52 -2.43
N SER A 94 -3.11 8.30 -2.96
CA SER A 94 -4.33 8.34 -2.13
C SER A 94 -4.38 7.17 -1.16
N GLY A 95 -3.85 6.00 -1.53
CA GLY A 95 -3.69 4.86 -0.62
C GLY A 95 -2.81 5.17 0.59
N LEU A 96 -1.71 5.92 0.41
CA LEU A 96 -0.89 6.39 1.54
C LEU A 96 -1.69 7.26 2.49
N ILE A 97 -2.45 8.21 1.95
CA ILE A 97 -3.27 9.15 2.73
C ILE A 97 -4.36 8.40 3.49
N VAL A 98 -5.17 7.59 2.80
CA VAL A 98 -6.34 6.91 3.39
C VAL A 98 -5.91 5.87 4.42
N ALA A 99 -4.81 5.14 4.17
CA ALA A 99 -4.27 4.20 5.15
C ALA A 99 -3.75 4.87 6.43
N GLY A 100 -3.37 6.15 6.38
CA GLY A 100 -2.95 6.92 7.56
C GLY A 100 -4.12 7.42 8.44
N ILE A 101 -5.34 7.53 7.88
CA ILE A 101 -6.51 8.10 8.57
C ILE A 101 -6.85 7.37 9.89
N PRO A 102 -6.88 6.03 9.96
CA PRO A 102 -7.16 5.32 11.22
C PRO A 102 -6.18 5.72 12.34
N SER A 103 -4.88 5.85 12.00
CA SER A 103 -3.86 6.27 12.96
C SER A 103 -4.05 7.71 13.43
N LEU A 104 -4.46 8.61 12.53
CA LEU A 104 -4.84 9.98 12.89
C LEU A 104 -6.00 10.00 13.88
N ILE A 105 -7.04 9.20 13.66
CA ILE A 105 -8.22 9.20 14.53
C ILE A 105 -7.87 8.62 15.91
N LYS A 106 -7.16 7.49 15.94
CA LYS A 106 -6.90 6.72 17.16
C LYS A 106 -5.81 7.32 18.04
N PHE A 107 -4.75 7.87 17.45
CA PHE A 107 -3.53 8.28 18.17
C PHE A 107 -3.25 9.79 18.14
N LYS A 108 -4.19 10.63 17.71
CA LYS A 108 -4.05 12.12 17.73
C LYS A 108 -3.71 12.72 19.10
N ASP A 109 -3.97 12.00 20.18
CA ASP A 109 -3.74 12.45 21.56
C ASP A 109 -2.56 11.72 22.23
N ASP A 110 -1.88 10.82 21.51
CA ASP A 110 -0.69 10.11 21.99
C ASP A 110 0.60 10.68 21.35
N PRO A 111 1.42 11.44 22.10
CA PRO A 111 2.65 12.02 21.57
C PRO A 111 3.75 10.98 21.29
N ASN A 112 3.65 9.78 21.86
CA ASN A 112 4.66 8.73 21.74
C ASN A 112 4.42 7.82 20.54
N TYR A 113 3.20 7.80 19.98
CA TYR A 113 2.88 6.99 18.83
C TYR A 113 3.47 7.56 17.54
N ALA A 114 4.10 6.69 16.74
CA ALA A 114 4.57 6.99 15.40
C ALA A 114 4.44 5.74 14.50
N THR A 115 4.22 5.94 13.21
CA THR A 115 4.13 4.85 12.22
C THR A 115 4.77 5.24 10.88
N LEU A 116 5.22 4.26 10.11
CA LEU A 116 5.87 4.44 8.81
C LEU A 116 5.74 3.18 7.94
N GLY A 117 5.97 3.34 6.63
CA GLY A 117 5.95 2.28 5.63
C GLY A 117 4.89 2.47 4.55
N ALA A 118 5.19 1.99 3.34
CA ALA A 118 4.31 2.07 2.18
C ALA A 118 3.13 1.08 2.22
N SER A 119 3.07 0.20 3.23
CA SER A 119 2.22 -0.99 3.23
C SER A 119 0.72 -0.74 3.05
N GLY A 120 0.20 0.41 3.48
CA GLY A 120 -1.17 0.81 3.19
C GLY A 120 -1.45 1.00 1.69
N ALA A 121 -0.57 1.75 1.00
CA ALA A 121 -0.68 1.97 -0.44
C ALA A 121 -0.36 0.71 -1.26
N VAL A 122 0.63 -0.08 -0.82
CA VAL A 122 0.92 -1.39 -1.43
C VAL A 122 -0.29 -2.31 -1.29
N GLY A 123 -0.96 -2.29 -0.13
CA GLY A 123 -2.23 -2.97 0.09
C GLY A 123 -3.34 -2.46 -0.84
N SER A 124 -3.46 -1.15 -1.06
CA SER A 124 -4.39 -0.59 -2.04
C SER A 124 -4.14 -1.11 -3.46
N VAL A 125 -2.88 -1.16 -3.90
CA VAL A 125 -2.50 -1.70 -5.22
C VAL A 125 -2.83 -3.19 -5.31
N LEU A 126 -2.51 -3.97 -4.28
CA LEU A 126 -2.80 -5.41 -4.24
C LEU A 126 -4.32 -5.69 -4.28
N PHE A 127 -5.12 -4.95 -3.51
CA PHE A 127 -6.56 -5.16 -3.49
C PHE A 127 -7.26 -4.63 -4.73
N ALA A 128 -6.71 -3.61 -5.38
CA ALA A 128 -7.13 -3.21 -6.72
C ALA A 128 -6.87 -4.35 -7.74
N PHE A 129 -5.69 -4.99 -7.68
CA PHE A 129 -5.41 -6.17 -8.49
C PHE A 129 -6.38 -7.32 -8.21
N ILE A 130 -6.62 -7.67 -6.94
CA ILE A 130 -7.54 -8.74 -6.55
C ILE A 130 -8.96 -8.49 -7.08
N LEU A 131 -9.42 -7.23 -7.09
CA LEU A 131 -10.74 -6.88 -7.59
C LEU A 131 -10.87 -7.06 -9.11
N LEU A 132 -9.85 -6.68 -9.87
CA LEU A 132 -9.86 -6.81 -11.34
C LEU A 132 -9.57 -8.23 -11.81
N PHE A 133 -8.78 -8.98 -11.05
CA PHE A 133 -8.25 -10.29 -11.43
C PHE A 133 -8.49 -11.34 -10.33
N PRO A 134 -9.74 -11.57 -9.88
CA PRO A 134 -10.00 -12.37 -8.68
C PRO A 134 -9.57 -13.83 -8.80
N MET A 135 -9.59 -14.38 -10.00
CA MET A 135 -9.23 -15.78 -10.27
C MET A 135 -7.75 -15.99 -10.59
N GLU A 136 -6.97 -14.92 -10.78
CA GLU A 136 -5.54 -15.05 -11.08
C GLU A 136 -4.78 -15.66 -9.90
N GLY A 137 -3.83 -16.54 -10.22
CA GLY A 137 -3.03 -17.23 -9.22
C GLY A 137 -1.90 -16.37 -8.69
N ILE A 138 -1.95 -16.01 -7.40
CA ILE A 138 -0.85 -15.32 -6.72
C ILE A 138 0.06 -16.36 -6.06
N MET A 139 1.33 -16.38 -6.48
CA MET A 139 2.36 -17.15 -5.80
C MET A 139 2.96 -16.34 -4.66
N LEU A 140 2.98 -16.93 -3.47
CA LEU A 140 3.73 -16.36 -2.35
C LEU A 140 5.19 -16.82 -2.44
N MET A 141 6.12 -15.95 -2.07
CA MET A 141 7.57 -16.13 -2.28
C MET A 141 8.14 -17.49 -1.83
N LEU A 142 7.59 -18.09 -0.78
CA LEU A 142 8.04 -19.38 -0.21
C LEU A 142 7.07 -20.55 -0.46
N ILE A 143 5.92 -20.29 -1.09
CA ILE A 143 4.89 -21.29 -1.34
C ILE A 143 4.70 -21.38 -2.86
N PRO A 144 5.25 -22.43 -3.52
CA PRO A 144 5.19 -22.59 -4.97
C PRO A 144 3.82 -23.12 -5.43
N ILE A 145 2.74 -22.70 -4.76
CA ILE A 145 1.37 -23.06 -5.09
C ILE A 145 0.63 -21.74 -5.34
N PRO A 146 0.16 -21.48 -6.56
CA PRO A 146 -0.63 -20.28 -6.84
C PRO A 146 -1.95 -20.35 -6.08
N ILE A 147 -2.24 -19.31 -5.30
CA ILE A 147 -3.49 -19.14 -4.56
C ILE A 147 -4.33 -18.13 -5.35
N PRO A 148 -5.59 -18.45 -5.70
CA PRO A 148 -6.49 -17.48 -6.31
C PRO A 148 -6.53 -16.16 -5.54
N ALA A 149 -6.42 -15.05 -6.25
CA ALA A 149 -6.26 -13.71 -5.69
C ALA A 149 -7.37 -13.37 -4.66
N PHE A 150 -8.62 -13.76 -4.94
CA PHE A 150 -9.73 -13.54 -4.02
C PHE A 150 -9.55 -14.28 -2.68
N ILE A 151 -9.00 -15.50 -2.70
CA ILE A 151 -8.73 -16.28 -1.48
C ILE A 151 -7.66 -15.57 -0.66
N LEU A 152 -6.57 -15.15 -1.31
CA LEU A 152 -5.51 -14.41 -0.62
C LEU A 152 -6.05 -13.10 -0.01
N GLY A 153 -6.90 -12.37 -0.74
CA GLY A 153 -7.53 -11.15 -0.25
C GLY A 153 -8.38 -11.36 0.99
N ILE A 154 -9.24 -12.39 0.99
CA ILE A 154 -10.07 -12.75 2.16
C ILE A 154 -9.18 -13.11 3.35
N LEU A 155 -8.20 -14.00 3.16
CA LEU A 155 -7.29 -14.42 4.22
C LEU A 155 -6.50 -13.24 4.81
N TYR A 156 -6.00 -12.34 3.95
CA TYR A 156 -5.29 -11.14 4.37
C TYR A 156 -6.16 -10.20 5.19
N LEU A 157 -7.40 -9.94 4.77
CA LEU A 157 -8.34 -9.09 5.51
C LEU A 157 -8.70 -9.72 6.86
N MET A 158 -9.03 -11.01 6.88
CA MET A 158 -9.35 -11.73 8.11
C MET A 158 -8.19 -11.68 9.11
N TYR A 159 -6.97 -11.95 8.64
CA TYR A 159 -5.76 -11.87 9.47
C TYR A 159 -5.52 -10.45 9.98
N SER A 160 -5.60 -9.43 9.11
CA SER A 160 -5.36 -8.04 9.49
C SER A 160 -6.39 -7.55 10.51
N MET A 161 -7.67 -7.87 10.32
CA MET A 161 -8.73 -7.54 11.28
C MET A 161 -8.53 -8.25 12.62
N TYR A 162 -8.15 -9.53 12.61
CA TYR A 162 -7.86 -10.27 13.84
C TYR A 162 -6.65 -9.71 14.57
N ALA A 163 -5.56 -9.44 13.86
CA ALA A 163 -4.32 -8.90 14.42
C ALA A 163 -4.48 -7.46 14.91
N SER A 164 -5.32 -6.64 14.28
CA SER A 164 -5.62 -5.26 14.74
C SER A 164 -6.22 -5.18 16.15
N LYS A 165 -6.90 -6.25 16.59
CA LYS A 165 -7.50 -6.35 17.93
C LYS A 165 -6.48 -6.80 18.99
N GLN A 166 -5.32 -7.28 18.59
CA GLN A 166 -4.26 -7.64 19.51
C GLN A 166 -3.33 -6.46 19.67
N GLU A 167 -3.18 -5.93 20.88
CA GLU A 167 -2.18 -4.89 21.19
C GLU A 167 -0.72 -5.41 21.08
N ARG A 168 -0.53 -6.64 20.58
CA ARG A 168 0.75 -7.31 20.45
C ARG A 168 1.29 -7.14 19.03
N GLY A 169 2.00 -6.04 18.78
CA GLY A 169 2.74 -5.88 17.52
C GLY A 169 3.23 -4.47 17.25
N LYS A 170 4.32 -4.36 16.48
CA LYS A 170 4.81 -3.09 15.92
C LYS A 170 4.22 -2.79 14.54
N ILE A 171 3.19 -3.54 14.11
CA ILE A 171 2.60 -3.49 12.77
C ILE A 171 1.22 -2.83 12.84
N ASN A 172 0.97 -1.90 11.93
CA ASN A 172 -0.27 -1.13 11.87
C ASN A 172 -1.32 -1.83 11.00
N HIS A 173 -2.02 -2.81 11.57
CA HIS A 173 -3.01 -3.60 10.83
C HIS A 173 -4.27 -2.82 10.43
N GLU A 174 -4.62 -1.73 11.12
CA GLU A 174 -5.74 -0.87 10.73
C GLU A 174 -5.43 -0.14 9.41
N ALA A 175 -4.18 0.30 9.22
CA ALA A 175 -3.73 0.89 7.97
C ALA A 175 -3.82 -0.09 6.79
N HIS A 176 -3.56 -1.38 7.02
CA HIS A 176 -3.70 -2.45 6.02
C HIS A 176 -5.15 -2.64 5.58
N VAL A 177 -6.09 -2.69 6.54
CA VAL A 177 -7.51 -2.81 6.23
C VAL A 177 -8.01 -1.57 5.48
N ALA A 178 -7.67 -0.37 5.94
CA ALA A 178 -8.06 0.88 5.28
C ALA A 178 -7.49 0.97 3.85
N GLY A 179 -6.22 0.61 3.67
CA GLY A 179 -5.58 0.56 2.36
C GLY A 179 -6.25 -0.45 1.42
N ALA A 180 -6.56 -1.65 1.90
CA ALA A 180 -7.23 -2.69 1.12
C ALA A 180 -8.63 -2.25 0.65
N LEU A 181 -9.44 -1.71 1.55
CA LEU A 181 -10.77 -1.18 1.22
C LEU A 181 -10.68 -0.01 0.24
N TRP A 182 -9.72 0.89 0.45
CA TRP A 182 -9.49 2.00 -0.46
C TRP A 182 -9.10 1.56 -1.86
N GLY A 183 -8.26 0.53 -1.99
CA GLY A 183 -7.86 0.00 -3.30
C GLY A 183 -9.05 -0.41 -4.16
N MET A 184 -10.00 -1.14 -3.56
CA MET A 184 -11.23 -1.55 -4.23
C MET A 184 -12.13 -0.36 -4.55
N LEU A 185 -12.32 0.54 -3.58
CA LEU A 185 -13.18 1.71 -3.73
C LEU A 185 -12.64 2.68 -4.79
N TYR A 186 -11.33 2.90 -4.83
CA TYR A 186 -10.68 3.79 -5.78
C TYR A 186 -10.98 3.39 -7.23
N LEU A 187 -10.91 2.10 -7.55
CA LEU A 187 -11.22 1.62 -8.89
C LEU A 187 -12.65 1.97 -9.29
N VAL A 188 -13.61 1.70 -8.41
CA VAL A 188 -15.04 1.98 -8.66
C VAL A 188 -15.30 3.48 -8.84
N LEU A 189 -14.63 4.33 -8.07
CA LEU A 189 -14.87 5.78 -8.08
C LEU A 189 -14.15 6.52 -9.22
N PHE A 190 -12.93 6.08 -9.58
CA PHE A 190 -12.03 6.89 -10.42
C PHE A 190 -11.60 6.22 -11.71
N VAL A 191 -11.72 4.89 -11.83
CA VAL A 191 -11.31 4.15 -13.03
C VAL A 191 -12.54 3.82 -13.87
N PRO A 192 -12.65 4.36 -15.10
CA PRO A 192 -13.79 4.10 -15.98
C PRO A 192 -13.99 2.62 -16.28
N ASN A 193 -15.25 2.21 -16.47
CA ASN A 193 -15.66 0.84 -16.82
C ASN A 193 -15.28 -0.25 -15.80
N THR A 194 -14.81 0.12 -14.59
CA THR A 194 -14.52 -0.85 -13.52
C THR A 194 -15.75 -1.68 -13.18
N VAL A 195 -16.92 -1.07 -13.07
CA VAL A 195 -18.16 -1.78 -12.72
C VAL A 195 -18.51 -2.80 -13.80
N ASP A 196 -18.49 -2.40 -15.07
CA ASP A 196 -18.77 -3.31 -16.19
C ASP A 196 -17.80 -4.49 -16.21
N HIS A 197 -16.50 -4.24 -16.01
CA HIS A 197 -15.48 -5.29 -15.90
C HIS A 197 -15.81 -6.28 -14.78
N ILE A 198 -16.13 -5.78 -13.58
CA ILE A 198 -16.51 -6.62 -12.44
C ILE A 198 -17.73 -7.48 -12.79
N LEU A 199 -18.78 -6.86 -13.34
CA LEU A 199 -20.00 -7.58 -13.73
C LEU A 199 -19.72 -8.68 -14.75
N THR A 200 -18.89 -8.40 -15.76
CA THR A 200 -18.48 -9.40 -16.77
C THR A 200 -17.66 -10.53 -16.16
N VAL A 201 -16.71 -10.24 -15.27
CA VAL A 201 -15.91 -11.27 -14.57
C VAL A 201 -16.78 -12.22 -13.76
N PHE A 202 -17.89 -11.71 -13.21
CA PHE A 202 -18.87 -12.53 -12.48
C PHE A 202 -20.01 -13.09 -13.35
N GLY A 203 -19.98 -12.87 -14.68
CA GLY A 203 -21.00 -13.37 -15.61
C GLY A 203 -22.38 -12.74 -15.42
N LEU A 204 -22.43 -11.52 -14.91
CA LEU A 204 -23.66 -10.78 -14.63
C LEU A 204 -24.13 -9.91 -15.82
N ILE A 205 -23.23 -9.61 -16.75
CA ILE A 205 -23.49 -8.97 -18.05
C ILE A 205 -22.63 -9.59 -19.15
#